data_AF-A0A1U8HV34-F1
#
_entry.id   AF-A0A1U8HV34-F1
#
_cell.length_a   1.000
_cell.length_b   1.000
_cell.length_c   1.000
_cell.angle_alpha   90.00
_cell.angle_beta   90.00
_cell.angle_gamma   90.00
#
_symmetry.space_group_name_H-M   'P 1'
#
loop_
_entity.id
_entity.type
_entity.pdbx_description
1 polymer ?
#
loop_
_entity_poly.entity_id
_entity_poly.type
_entity_poly.pdbx_seq_one_letter_code
_entity_poly.pdbx_strand_id
1 'polypeptide(L)'
;MGEVHCASNFRKVMMHVGQLTRVNAARKPDSGRSPSWAPPATAVYGGQTPKVVVQVAVANDGASGGRPRGRRLVKRPYVRCTWEFGYGDVIEVPPFNINQKDLIKHLSLVDIKIALPAIYVFGDSFVDNGNNKAILGNKDAIGGGYLPFGIDFDGKPTGRVTNGRIGVDFIATVAGLPYPPPIMGMSKIDRKTIRTGVNYASGASGLLPQNGHFLHKNVINFSQQVDLFENSTMEDLKSTFDSPEGFTQYLSKSLFFIHHASNDLGLTFEVEMEKKYSIDKYAKLLIKEFSKQLKRLYTLGARKFFVSNASPLGCSPFNINTKNHSGPCVEEINNRVSVYNGLLPGLLEKLQSMLPGSKFVLGDIYKVFQDVFEMPRSYGFKDVNTSCCIDNNGTRIQVCAPNIAPCKDKKNRVFFNPFHPSETMHFLWARRFLKDSSICSPINLIQLMQA
;
A
#
# COMPACT_ATOMS: atom_id res chain seq x y z
N MET A 1 -26.75 8.63 5.50
CA MET A 1 -26.40 9.90 6.18
C MET A 1 -26.30 9.59 7.66
N GLY A 2 -25.13 9.72 8.28
CA GLY A 2 -24.95 9.52 9.73
C GLY A 2 -24.83 10.88 10.43
N GLU A 3 -25.58 11.11 11.50
CA GLU A 3 -25.46 12.32 12.31
C GLU A 3 -24.36 12.13 13.37
N VAL A 4 -23.39 13.05 13.40
CA VAL A 4 -22.37 13.09 14.46
C VAL A 4 -22.34 14.50 15.05
N HIS A 5 -22.53 14.61 16.37
CA HIS A 5 -22.33 15.87 17.09
C HIS A 5 -20.82 16.17 17.22
N CYS A 6 -20.32 17.11 16.42
CA CYS A 6 -18.92 17.51 16.41
C CYS A 6 -18.54 18.41 17.61
N ALA A 7 -18.41 17.85 18.81
CA ALA A 7 -17.78 18.57 19.93
C ALA A 7 -16.25 18.39 19.98
N SER A 8 -15.71 17.25 19.54
CA SER A 8 -14.29 16.89 19.75
C SER A 8 -13.34 17.37 18.65
N ASN A 9 -13.80 17.54 17.40
CA ASN A 9 -12.92 17.89 16.27
C ASN A 9 -12.99 19.35 15.81
N PHE A 10 -13.82 20.18 16.44
CA PHE A 10 -14.06 21.56 16.01
C PHE A 10 -12.80 22.45 16.10
N ARG A 11 -11.93 22.24 17.09
CA ARG A 11 -10.67 23.00 17.22
C ARG A 11 -9.64 22.69 16.11
N LYS A 12 -9.64 21.48 15.56
CA LYS A 12 -8.73 21.11 14.45
C LYS A 12 -9.17 21.74 13.12
N VAL A 13 -10.48 21.80 12.89
CA VAL A 13 -11.06 22.45 11.70
C VAL A 13 -10.84 23.96 11.72
N MET A 14 -11.02 24.61 12.87
CA MET A 14 -10.80 26.06 13.02
C MET A 14 -9.32 26.48 12.97
N MET A 15 -8.36 25.55 13.15
CA MET A 15 -6.94 25.87 12.98
C MET A 15 -6.51 25.95 11.51
N HIS A 16 -7.29 25.41 10.57
CA HIS A 16 -7.04 25.55 9.13
C HIS A 16 -7.81 26.70 8.48
N VAL A 17 -8.85 27.21 9.15
CA VAL A 17 -9.60 28.39 8.71
C VAL A 17 -9.11 29.57 9.53
N GLY A 18 -8.19 30.35 8.97
CA GLY A 18 -7.68 31.55 9.64
C GLY A 18 -8.78 32.57 9.88
N GLN A 19 -9.34 32.58 11.09
CA GLN A 19 -9.77 33.77 11.85
C GLN A 19 -10.26 33.34 13.24
N LEU A 20 -9.71 33.99 14.27
CA LEU A 20 -10.01 33.80 15.68
C LEU A 20 -11.49 34.05 16.01
N THR A 21 -12.09 33.17 16.82
CA THR A 21 -12.71 33.56 18.11
C THR A 21 -12.93 32.31 18.97
N ARG A 22 -12.50 32.36 20.24
CA ARG A 22 -12.59 31.27 21.22
C ARG A 22 -14.06 30.92 21.51
N VAL A 23 -14.43 29.64 21.44
CA VAL A 23 -15.65 29.12 22.08
C VAL A 23 -15.33 27.79 22.76
N ASN A 24 -15.62 27.70 24.07
CA ASN A 24 -15.47 26.47 24.86
C ASN A 24 -16.72 25.58 24.71
N ALA A 25 -16.51 24.27 24.58
CA ALA A 25 -17.58 23.28 24.49
C ALA A 25 -18.20 22.99 25.87
N ALA A 26 -19.54 22.94 25.96
CA ALA A 26 -20.26 22.41 27.13
C ALA A 26 -21.62 21.79 26.75
N ARG A 27 -22.02 20.78 27.55
CA ARG A 27 -23.09 19.77 27.39
C ARG A 27 -24.51 20.28 27.01
N LYS A 28 -25.30 19.36 26.42
CA LYS A 28 -26.74 19.43 26.07
C LYS A 28 -27.63 19.93 27.22
N PRO A 29 -28.72 20.68 26.92
CA PRO A 29 -29.94 20.66 27.73
C PRO A 29 -31.10 19.94 27.02
N ASP A 30 -31.90 19.23 27.80
CA ASP A 30 -33.18 18.61 27.41
C ASP A 30 -34.24 19.68 27.13
N SER A 31 -34.76 19.75 25.90
CA SER A 31 -36.14 20.20 25.61
C SER A 31 -36.49 19.89 24.16
N GLY A 32 -37.59 19.17 23.95
CA GLY A 32 -38.01 18.62 22.66
C GLY A 32 -38.73 19.60 21.73
N ARG A 33 -38.00 20.54 21.10
CA ARG A 33 -38.50 21.30 19.93
C ARG A 33 -37.46 21.43 18.82
N SER A 34 -37.94 21.31 17.58
CA SER A 34 -37.12 21.31 16.35
C SER A 34 -36.62 22.71 15.98
N PRO A 35 -35.31 22.93 15.75
CA PRO A 35 -34.79 24.21 15.26
C PRO A 35 -35.17 24.47 13.79
N SER A 36 -35.40 25.74 13.43
CA SER A 36 -35.49 26.19 12.03
C SER A 36 -34.08 26.38 11.45
N TRP A 37 -33.78 25.72 10.33
CA TRP A 37 -32.47 25.74 9.67
C TRP A 37 -32.36 26.87 8.64
N ALA A 38 -31.24 27.60 8.64
CA ALA A 38 -30.92 28.51 7.55
C ALA A 38 -30.54 27.72 6.28
N PRO A 39 -30.66 28.31 5.07
CA PRO A 39 -30.20 27.67 3.84
C PRO A 39 -28.72 27.26 3.95
N PRO A 40 -28.33 26.09 3.42
CA PRO A 40 -26.95 25.60 3.52
C PRO A 40 -25.97 26.58 2.85
N ALA A 41 -24.89 26.92 3.55
CA ALA A 41 -23.75 27.60 2.94
C ALA A 41 -22.74 26.54 2.48
N THR A 42 -22.45 26.50 1.19
CA THR A 42 -21.49 25.56 0.60
C THR A 42 -20.12 26.21 0.49
N ALA A 43 -19.13 25.74 1.26
CA ALA A 43 -17.73 26.05 1.00
C ALA A 43 -17.16 24.97 0.06
N VAL A 44 -16.84 25.35 -1.17
CA VAL A 44 -16.17 24.48 -2.14
C VAL A 44 -14.68 24.82 -2.12
N TYR A 45 -13.86 23.92 -1.59
CA TYR A 45 -12.41 23.99 -1.77
C TYR A 45 -12.05 23.29 -3.09
N GLY A 46 -11.33 23.99 -3.96
CA GLY A 46 -10.81 23.43 -5.20
C GLY A 46 -9.73 22.38 -4.91
N GLY A 47 -9.90 21.19 -5.48
CA GLY A 47 -9.03 20.03 -5.27
C GLY A 47 -9.76 18.91 -4.50
N GLN A 48 -9.59 17.66 -4.96
CA GLN A 48 -10.28 16.42 -4.56
C GLN A 48 -10.36 16.15 -3.05
N THR A 49 -11.13 16.96 -2.32
CA THR A 49 -11.39 16.86 -0.89
C THR A 49 -12.90 16.82 -0.66
N PRO A 50 -13.38 16.11 0.38
CA PRO A 50 -14.81 15.96 0.63
C PRO A 50 -15.48 17.32 0.83
N LYS A 51 -16.68 17.48 0.26
CA LYS A 51 -17.50 18.66 0.50
C LYS A 51 -18.06 18.59 1.91
N VAL A 52 -17.67 19.56 2.74
CA VAL A 52 -18.26 19.75 4.06
C VAL A 52 -19.44 20.70 3.89
N VAL A 53 -20.66 20.17 3.98
CA VAL A 53 -21.86 21.01 4.04
C VAL A 53 -22.12 21.35 5.50
N VAL A 54 -21.98 22.64 5.82
CA VAL A 54 -22.23 23.16 7.17
C VAL A 54 -23.58 23.87 7.18
N GLN A 55 -24.55 23.31 7.90
CA GLN A 55 -25.84 23.94 8.17
C GLN A 55 -25.84 24.52 9.57
N VAL A 56 -26.24 25.78 9.69
CA VAL A 56 -26.38 26.46 10.99
C VAL A 56 -27.85 26.73 11.24
N ALA A 57 -28.41 26.19 12.33
CA ALA A 57 -29.71 26.58 12.83
C ALA A 57 -29.58 27.63 13.94
N VAL A 58 -30.42 28.66 13.84
CA VAL A 58 -30.64 29.65 14.88
C VAL A 58 -32.10 29.51 15.31
N ALA A 59 -32.33 29.31 16.62
CA ALA A 59 -33.69 29.26 17.14
C ALA A 59 -34.36 30.65 17.02
N ASN A 60 -35.44 30.72 16.24
CA ASN A 60 -36.34 31.87 16.20
C ASN A 60 -37.47 31.63 17.19
N ASP A 61 -37.50 32.39 18.29
CA ASP A 61 -38.72 32.53 19.06
C ASP A 61 -39.61 33.57 18.37
N GLY A 62 -40.77 33.11 17.91
CA GLY A 62 -41.86 33.98 17.48
C GLY A 62 -42.26 34.92 18.61
N ALA A 63 -42.48 36.18 18.26
CA ALA A 63 -42.89 37.22 19.18
C ALA A 63 -44.19 36.84 19.90
N SER A 64 -44.16 36.80 21.23
CA SER A 64 -45.32 37.11 22.07
C SER A 64 -44.85 37.83 23.32
N GLY A 65 -45.51 38.94 23.62
CA GLY A 65 -45.06 39.98 24.53
C GLY A 65 -44.97 39.56 26.00
N GLY A 66 -44.02 40.18 26.69
CA GLY A 66 -43.85 40.10 28.14
C GLY A 66 -42.39 40.30 28.50
N ARG A 67 -42.04 41.50 29.00
CA ARG A 67 -40.67 41.80 29.47
C ARG A 67 -40.29 40.89 30.64
N PRO A 68 -39.04 40.39 30.69
CA PRO A 68 -38.36 40.16 31.95
C PRO A 68 -37.02 40.89 32.04
N ARG A 69 -36.69 41.30 33.27
CA ARG A 69 -35.43 41.92 33.68
C ARG A 69 -34.28 40.90 33.57
N GLY A 70 -33.17 41.36 33.00
CA GLY A 70 -31.80 40.99 33.37
C GLY A 70 -31.42 39.51 33.36
N ARG A 71 -31.16 38.95 32.16
CA ARG A 71 -30.10 37.94 31.88
C ARG A 71 -29.93 37.86 30.36
N ARG A 72 -28.74 38.17 29.83
CA ARG A 72 -28.41 37.93 28.40
C ARG A 72 -28.45 36.41 28.16
N LEU A 73 -29.51 35.91 27.56
CA LEU A 73 -29.54 34.57 26.96
C LEU A 73 -28.59 34.58 25.76
N VAL A 74 -27.41 33.97 25.93
CA VAL A 74 -26.47 33.73 24.83
C VAL A 74 -27.10 32.67 23.92
N LYS A 75 -27.70 33.10 22.79
CA LYS A 75 -28.21 32.20 21.76
C LYS A 75 -27.04 31.36 21.21
N ARG A 76 -27.18 30.03 21.23
CA ARG A 76 -26.16 29.09 20.72
C ARG A 76 -26.54 28.64 19.31
N PRO A 77 -25.65 28.77 18.31
CA PRO A 77 -25.91 28.21 16.99
C PRO A 77 -25.80 26.67 17.05
N TYR A 78 -26.78 25.99 16.44
CA TYR A 78 -26.69 24.55 16.19
C TYR A 78 -25.99 24.35 14.85
N VAL A 79 -24.84 23.68 14.85
CA VAL A 79 -24.08 23.39 13.62
C VAL A 79 -24.25 21.92 13.27
N ARG A 80 -24.80 21.64 12.09
CA ARG A 80 -24.91 20.30 11.50
C ARG A 80 -23.92 20.22 10.34
N CYS A 81 -22.96 19.30 10.43
CA CYS A 81 -22.05 19.00 9.34
C CYS A 81 -22.53 17.73 8.65
N THR A 82 -22.93 17.82 7.39
CA THR A 82 -23.17 16.66 6.54
C THR A 82 -22.02 16.53 5.56
N TRP A 83 -21.39 15.36 5.57
CA TRP A 83 -20.34 15.01 4.63
C TRP A 83 -20.99 14.48 3.36
N GLU A 84 -20.88 15.24 2.27
CA GLU A 84 -21.15 14.71 0.94
C GLU A 84 -19.83 14.21 0.36
N PHE A 85 -19.63 12.90 0.49
CA PHE A 85 -18.55 12.23 -0.20
C PHE A 85 -18.96 12.11 -1.67
N GLY A 86 -18.32 12.86 -2.55
CA GLY A 86 -18.19 12.39 -3.93
C GLY A 86 -17.56 10.98 -3.89
N TYR A 87 -17.86 10.14 -4.88
CA TYR A 87 -17.26 8.81 -5.05
C TYR A 87 -15.74 8.92 -5.34
N GLY A 88 -14.98 9.47 -4.40
CA GLY A 88 -13.57 9.76 -4.53
C GLY A 88 -12.79 8.48 -4.40
N ASP A 89 -12.36 7.94 -5.54
CA ASP A 89 -11.45 6.80 -5.72
C ASP A 89 -12.02 5.38 -5.76
N VAL A 90 -13.35 5.21 -5.84
CA VAL A 90 -13.93 3.91 -6.24
C VAL A 90 -13.57 3.65 -7.71
N ILE A 91 -12.50 2.89 -7.94
CA ILE A 91 -12.12 2.43 -9.28
C ILE A 91 -12.13 0.91 -9.29
N GLU A 92 -12.94 0.35 -10.19
CA GLU A 92 -12.99 -1.08 -10.41
C GLU A 92 -11.66 -1.59 -10.97
N VAL A 93 -11.25 -2.78 -10.55
CA VAL A 93 -10.11 -3.48 -11.13
C VAL A 93 -10.39 -3.67 -12.63
N PRO A 94 -9.48 -3.22 -13.52
CA PRO A 94 -9.69 -3.35 -14.96
C PRO A 94 -9.68 -4.83 -15.38
N PRO A 95 -10.21 -5.18 -16.57
CA PRO A 95 -10.09 -6.53 -17.11
C PRO A 95 -8.64 -7.05 -17.12
N PHE A 96 -8.46 -8.36 -16.98
CA PHE A 96 -7.14 -8.99 -16.92
C PHE A 96 -6.26 -8.63 -18.14
N ASN A 97 -6.80 -8.78 -19.35
CA ASN A 97 -6.10 -8.55 -20.62
C ASN A 97 -6.12 -7.07 -21.09
N ILE A 98 -6.26 -6.12 -20.16
CA ILE A 98 -6.25 -4.69 -20.52
C ILE A 98 -4.87 -4.31 -21.09
N ASN A 99 -4.86 -3.66 -22.26
CA ASN A 99 -3.62 -3.16 -22.85
C ASN A 99 -3.19 -1.84 -22.18
N GLN A 100 -1.96 -1.39 -22.46
CA GLN A 100 -1.41 -0.16 -21.90
C GLN A 100 -2.31 1.07 -22.13
N LYS A 101 -2.75 1.30 -23.38
CA LYS A 101 -3.54 2.48 -23.76
C LYS A 101 -4.85 2.54 -22.98
N ASP A 102 -5.54 1.41 -22.86
CA ASP A 102 -6.81 1.33 -22.15
C ASP A 102 -6.61 1.46 -20.63
N LEU A 103 -5.51 0.92 -20.08
CA LEU A 103 -5.20 1.07 -18.66
C LEU A 103 -4.85 2.52 -18.30
N ILE A 104 -4.08 3.21 -19.15
CA ILE A 104 -3.78 4.64 -19.01
C ILE A 104 -5.08 5.46 -18.96
N LYS A 105 -6.00 5.17 -19.89
CA LYS A 105 -7.33 5.81 -19.91
C LYS A 105 -8.13 5.49 -18.65
N HIS A 106 -8.17 4.21 -18.23
CA HIS A 106 -8.86 3.76 -17.02
C HIS A 106 -8.37 4.47 -15.75
N LEU A 107 -7.06 4.72 -15.68
CA LEU A 107 -6.43 5.43 -14.56
C LEU A 107 -6.56 6.96 -14.65
N SER A 108 -7.15 7.48 -15.74
CA SER A 108 -7.23 8.91 -16.07
C SER A 108 -5.84 9.57 -16.10
N LEU A 109 -4.86 8.87 -16.67
CA LEU A 109 -3.52 9.38 -16.89
C LEU A 109 -3.50 10.04 -18.27
N VAL A 110 -3.14 11.32 -18.33
CA VAL A 110 -3.18 12.14 -19.57
C VAL A 110 -1.75 12.47 -19.98
N ASP A 111 -1.47 12.38 -21.29
CA ASP A 111 -0.20 12.78 -21.93
C ASP A 111 1.08 12.17 -21.33
N ILE A 112 1.00 10.96 -20.78
CA ILE A 112 2.19 10.27 -20.28
C ILE A 112 2.95 9.59 -21.43
N LYS A 113 4.25 9.88 -21.54
CA LYS A 113 5.20 9.14 -22.37
C LYS A 113 6.19 8.46 -21.45
N ILE A 114 6.16 7.13 -21.40
CA ILE A 114 7.07 6.31 -20.60
C ILE A 114 8.00 5.59 -21.57
N ALA A 115 9.31 5.80 -21.40
CA ALA A 115 10.36 5.09 -22.14
C ALA A 115 11.20 4.30 -21.14
N LEU A 116 10.56 3.33 -20.49
CA LEU A 116 11.19 2.49 -19.48
C LEU A 116 11.62 1.17 -20.14
N PRO A 117 12.92 0.83 -20.16
CA PRO A 117 13.36 -0.39 -20.84
C PRO A 117 13.02 -1.65 -20.03
N ALA A 118 13.12 -1.60 -18.71
CA ALA A 118 12.91 -2.75 -17.85
C ALA A 118 12.43 -2.39 -16.43
N ILE A 119 11.78 -3.36 -15.79
CA ILE A 119 11.43 -3.31 -14.37
C ILE A 119 12.06 -4.53 -13.67
N TYR A 120 12.98 -4.25 -12.75
CA TYR A 120 13.56 -5.25 -11.86
C TYR A 120 12.87 -5.17 -10.49
N VAL A 121 12.38 -6.30 -10.01
CA VAL A 121 11.54 -6.36 -8.80
C VAL A 121 12.25 -7.14 -7.71
N PHE A 122 12.33 -6.57 -6.52
CA PHE A 122 12.90 -7.19 -5.33
C PHE A 122 11.90 -7.08 -4.19
N GLY A 123 11.71 -8.15 -3.44
CA GLY A 123 10.76 -8.08 -2.34
C GLY A 123 10.34 -9.38 -1.72
N ASP A 124 9.22 -9.30 -1.01
CA ASP A 124 8.56 -10.44 -0.38
C ASP A 124 7.33 -10.93 -1.17
N SER A 125 6.42 -11.65 -0.51
CA SER A 125 5.20 -12.20 -1.10
C SER A 125 4.20 -11.16 -1.62
N PHE A 126 4.31 -9.88 -1.26
CA PHE A 126 3.48 -8.82 -1.84
C PHE A 126 3.80 -8.58 -3.32
N VAL A 127 5.01 -8.95 -3.74
CA VAL A 127 5.49 -8.73 -5.10
C VAL A 127 6.11 -9.96 -5.76
N ASP A 128 6.13 -11.12 -5.10
CA ASP A 128 6.42 -12.41 -5.74
C ASP A 128 5.32 -12.80 -6.72
N ASN A 129 5.73 -13.26 -7.90
CA ASN A 129 4.83 -13.69 -8.95
C ASN A 129 5.04 -15.13 -9.42
N GLY A 130 5.84 -15.92 -8.70
CA GLY A 130 6.03 -17.34 -8.97
C GLY A 130 7.41 -17.90 -8.62
N ASN A 131 8.30 -17.13 -7.98
CA ASN A 131 9.57 -17.67 -7.49
C ASN A 131 9.33 -18.73 -6.43
N ASN A 132 8.48 -18.46 -5.44
CA ASN A 132 8.15 -19.46 -4.42
C ASN A 132 7.37 -20.65 -5.00
N LYS A 133 6.54 -20.44 -6.03
CA LYS A 133 5.91 -21.55 -6.78
C LYS A 133 6.95 -22.48 -7.39
N ALA A 134 7.99 -21.94 -8.00
CA ALA A 134 9.05 -22.73 -8.62
C ALA A 134 9.89 -23.49 -7.59
N ILE A 135 10.12 -22.88 -6.41
CA ILE A 135 10.92 -23.48 -5.32
C ILE A 135 10.15 -24.57 -4.58
N LEU A 136 8.87 -24.33 -4.27
CA LEU A 136 8.07 -25.16 -3.36
C LEU A 136 7.08 -26.09 -4.10
N GLY A 137 6.86 -25.85 -5.39
CA GLY A 137 5.92 -26.60 -6.21
C GLY A 137 4.46 -26.20 -5.99
N ASN A 138 3.56 -26.88 -6.70
CA ASN A 138 2.15 -26.49 -6.79
C ASN A 138 1.30 -26.85 -5.56
N LYS A 139 1.84 -27.60 -4.59
CA LYS A 139 1.11 -28.03 -3.39
C LYS A 139 1.32 -27.11 -2.20
N ASP A 140 2.32 -26.24 -2.26
CA ASP A 140 2.65 -25.34 -1.17
C ASP A 140 1.88 -24.01 -1.31
N ALA A 141 1.27 -23.61 -0.20
CA ALA A 141 0.43 -22.44 -0.10
C ALA A 141 1.19 -21.12 -0.17
N ILE A 142 2.42 -21.11 0.34
CA ILE A 142 3.35 -19.97 0.27
C ILE A 142 3.73 -19.73 -1.20
N GLY A 143 3.75 -20.79 -2.01
CA GLY A 143 4.03 -20.72 -3.44
C GLY A 143 2.88 -20.22 -4.30
N GLY A 144 1.64 -20.10 -3.81
CA GLY A 144 0.50 -19.64 -4.62
C GLY A 144 0.21 -20.52 -5.87
N GLY A 145 0.58 -21.80 -5.81
CA GLY A 145 0.61 -22.71 -6.96
C GLY A 145 -0.69 -23.47 -7.24
N TYR A 146 -1.76 -23.17 -6.51
CA TYR A 146 -3.06 -23.86 -6.61
C TYR A 146 -4.25 -22.90 -6.44
N LEU A 147 -5.46 -23.32 -6.83
CA LEU A 147 -6.67 -22.52 -6.62
C LEU A 147 -7.04 -22.43 -5.13
N PRO A 148 -7.40 -21.25 -4.58
CA PRO A 148 -8.01 -20.15 -5.31
C PRO A 148 -7.05 -19.02 -5.71
N PHE A 149 -5.74 -19.20 -5.58
CA PHE A 149 -4.78 -18.21 -6.06
C PHE A 149 -4.86 -18.07 -7.58
N GLY A 150 -4.84 -16.83 -8.06
CA GLY A 150 -4.99 -16.52 -9.49
C GLY A 150 -6.39 -16.80 -10.07
N ILE A 151 -7.43 -16.98 -9.25
CA ILE A 151 -8.81 -17.18 -9.73
C ILE A 151 -9.32 -16.06 -10.65
N ASP A 152 -8.88 -14.82 -10.43
CA ASP A 152 -9.18 -13.65 -11.28
C ASP A 152 -8.07 -13.40 -12.34
N PHE A 153 -6.99 -14.18 -12.31
CA PHE A 153 -5.91 -14.20 -13.30
C PHE A 153 -6.18 -15.31 -14.33
N ASP A 154 -7.22 -15.12 -15.16
CA ASP A 154 -7.67 -16.11 -16.16
C ASP A 154 -8.01 -17.50 -15.56
N GLY A 155 -8.37 -17.53 -14.26
CA GLY A 155 -8.73 -18.76 -13.56
C GLY A 155 -7.57 -19.73 -13.30
N LYS A 156 -6.31 -19.26 -13.36
CA LYS A 156 -5.12 -20.12 -13.29
C LYS A 156 -4.18 -19.72 -12.15
N PRO A 157 -3.66 -20.69 -11.37
CA PRO A 157 -2.64 -20.41 -10.36
C PRO A 157 -1.30 -19.98 -10.99
N THR A 158 -0.95 -18.71 -10.79
CA THR A 158 0.29 -18.15 -11.35
C THR A 158 1.48 -18.21 -10.41
N GLY A 159 1.26 -18.45 -9.12
CA GLY A 159 2.28 -18.28 -8.09
C GLY A 159 2.27 -16.93 -7.39
N ARG A 160 1.25 -16.09 -7.65
CA ARG A 160 0.96 -14.87 -6.89
C ARG A 160 0.06 -15.27 -5.72
N VAL A 161 0.39 -14.86 -4.50
CA VAL A 161 -0.36 -15.24 -3.27
C VAL A 161 -1.59 -14.34 -3.05
N THR A 162 -2.34 -14.07 -4.13
CA THR A 162 -3.55 -13.25 -4.16
C THR A 162 -4.56 -13.84 -5.17
N ASN A 163 -5.75 -13.24 -5.30
CA ASN A 163 -6.76 -13.69 -6.27
C ASN A 163 -6.40 -13.37 -7.73
N GLY A 164 -5.58 -12.35 -7.98
CA GLY A 164 -5.32 -11.86 -9.34
C GLY A 164 -3.93 -11.27 -9.52
N ARG A 165 -3.83 -10.14 -10.22
CA ARG A 165 -2.58 -9.39 -10.40
C ARG A 165 -2.08 -8.77 -9.10
N ILE A 166 -0.76 -8.66 -9.00
CA ILE A 166 -0.08 -7.86 -7.97
C ILE A 166 0.17 -6.45 -8.51
N GLY A 167 0.46 -5.49 -7.63
CA GLY A 167 0.58 -4.08 -8.03
C GLY A 167 1.64 -3.81 -9.10
N VAL A 168 2.73 -4.58 -9.11
CA VAL A 168 3.79 -4.47 -10.12
C VAL A 168 3.32 -4.87 -11.52
N ASP A 169 2.33 -5.76 -11.65
CA ASP A 169 1.76 -6.12 -12.95
C ASP A 169 1.04 -4.92 -13.59
N PHE A 170 0.32 -4.13 -12.79
CA PHE A 170 -0.33 -2.90 -13.25
C PHE A 170 0.70 -1.83 -13.62
N ILE A 171 1.77 -1.69 -12.84
CA ILE A 171 2.88 -0.77 -13.13
C ILE A 171 3.55 -1.13 -14.46
N ALA A 172 3.85 -2.41 -14.69
CA ALA A 172 4.43 -2.89 -15.94
C ALA A 172 3.51 -2.61 -17.15
N THR A 173 2.21 -2.85 -16.99
CA THR A 173 1.22 -2.55 -18.04
C THR A 173 1.20 -1.06 -18.38
N VAL A 174 1.24 -0.17 -17.38
CA VAL A 174 1.32 1.30 -17.60
C VAL A 174 2.62 1.69 -18.29
N ALA A 175 3.74 1.05 -17.94
CA ALA A 175 5.03 1.27 -18.59
C ALA A 175 5.11 0.72 -20.03
N GLY A 176 4.12 -0.07 -20.47
CA GLY A 176 4.13 -0.71 -21.78
C GLY A 176 5.04 -1.94 -21.85
N LEU A 177 5.34 -2.54 -20.70
CA LEU A 177 6.21 -3.70 -20.55
C LEU A 177 5.39 -4.96 -20.24
N PRO A 178 5.87 -6.15 -20.64
CA PRO A 178 5.33 -7.41 -20.13
C PRO A 178 5.55 -7.53 -18.62
N TYR A 179 4.82 -8.43 -17.96
CA TYR A 179 5.05 -8.73 -16.54
C TYR A 179 6.45 -9.32 -16.36
N PRO A 180 7.29 -8.77 -15.45
CA PRO A 180 8.63 -9.31 -15.22
C PRO A 180 8.54 -10.78 -14.79
N PRO A 181 9.15 -11.75 -15.50
CA PRO A 181 9.05 -13.16 -15.15
C PRO A 181 9.79 -13.49 -13.84
N PRO A 182 9.38 -14.54 -13.09
CA PRO A 182 10.08 -14.99 -11.89
C PRO A 182 11.40 -15.68 -12.25
N ILE A 183 12.53 -15.20 -11.73
CA ILE A 183 13.87 -15.73 -12.03
C ILE A 183 13.98 -17.25 -11.84
N MET A 184 13.33 -17.81 -10.82
CA MET A 184 13.40 -19.23 -10.48
C MET A 184 12.64 -20.12 -11.47
N GLY A 185 11.69 -19.55 -12.23
CA GLY A 185 10.97 -20.26 -13.29
C GLY A 185 11.60 -20.13 -14.67
N MET A 186 12.67 -19.36 -14.83
CA MET A 186 13.28 -19.06 -16.14
C MET A 186 14.33 -20.08 -16.55
N SER A 187 14.35 -20.44 -17.83
CA SER A 187 15.45 -21.19 -18.43
C SER A 187 16.70 -20.32 -18.58
N LYS A 188 17.88 -20.94 -18.75
CA LYS A 188 19.13 -20.21 -19.04
C LYS A 188 19.05 -19.41 -20.35
N ILE A 189 18.27 -19.88 -21.31
CA ILE A 189 18.10 -19.20 -22.61
C ILE A 189 17.28 -17.92 -22.40
N ASP A 190 16.17 -18.00 -21.66
CA ASP A 190 15.32 -16.83 -21.39
C ASP A 190 16.06 -15.75 -20.60
N ARG A 191 16.94 -16.14 -19.66
CA ARG A 191 17.78 -15.21 -18.89
C ARG A 191 18.74 -14.40 -19.76
N LYS A 192 19.18 -14.95 -20.88
CA LYS A 192 20.07 -14.25 -21.83
C LYS A 192 19.33 -13.31 -22.77
N THR A 193 18.02 -13.52 -22.99
CA THR A 193 17.25 -12.76 -23.99
C THR A 193 16.33 -11.71 -23.35
N ILE A 194 15.97 -11.86 -22.07
CA ILE A 194 15.02 -10.97 -21.41
C ILE A 194 15.58 -9.55 -21.21
N ARG A 195 15.04 -8.58 -21.96
CA ARG A 195 15.43 -7.15 -21.88
C ARG A 195 14.38 -6.25 -21.22
N THR A 196 13.34 -6.83 -20.64
CA THR A 196 12.22 -6.09 -20.04
C THR A 196 12.20 -6.16 -18.51
N GLY A 197 13.24 -6.75 -17.92
CA GLY A 197 13.39 -6.92 -16.48
C GLY A 197 12.91 -8.27 -15.96
N VAL A 198 13.19 -8.52 -14.68
CA VAL A 198 13.00 -9.82 -14.01
C VAL A 198 12.50 -9.58 -12.58
N ASN A 199 11.69 -10.51 -12.08
CA ASN A 199 11.24 -10.52 -10.70
C ASN A 199 12.10 -11.46 -9.84
N TYR A 200 12.77 -10.91 -8.84
CA TYR A 200 13.60 -11.60 -7.86
C TYR A 200 12.93 -11.73 -6.48
N ALA A 201 11.72 -11.21 -6.30
CA ALA A 201 11.00 -11.28 -5.03
C ALA A 201 10.70 -12.72 -4.62
N SER A 202 10.61 -12.97 -3.31
CA SER A 202 10.36 -14.29 -2.76
C SER A 202 9.47 -14.20 -1.53
N GLY A 203 8.38 -14.97 -1.50
CA GLY A 203 7.57 -15.13 -0.30
C GLY A 203 8.40 -15.52 0.94
N ALA A 204 7.99 -15.02 2.10
CA ALA A 204 8.72 -15.10 3.38
C ALA A 204 10.09 -14.41 3.41
N SER A 205 10.50 -13.71 2.35
CA SER A 205 11.76 -12.98 2.32
C SER A 205 11.79 -11.79 3.28
N GLY A 206 12.99 -11.48 3.75
CA GLY A 206 13.28 -10.31 4.55
C GLY A 206 14.67 -9.75 4.28
N LEU A 207 15.00 -8.69 5.00
CA LEU A 207 16.27 -7.98 4.86
C LEU A 207 17.44 -8.76 5.48
N LEU A 208 17.18 -9.53 6.54
CA LEU A 208 18.20 -10.32 7.23
C LEU A 208 18.27 -11.76 6.71
N PRO A 209 19.47 -12.37 6.67
CA PRO A 209 19.63 -13.71 6.11
C PRO A 209 18.79 -14.80 6.78
N GLN A 210 18.58 -14.70 8.09
CA GLN A 210 17.85 -15.69 8.87
C GLN A 210 16.32 -15.61 8.73
N ASN A 211 15.80 -14.58 8.05
CA ASN A 211 14.36 -14.33 7.98
C ASN A 211 13.59 -15.47 7.29
N GLY A 212 12.45 -15.87 7.88
CA GLY A 212 11.48 -16.76 7.24
C GLY A 212 11.86 -18.24 7.15
N HIS A 213 13.05 -18.66 7.59
CA HIS A 213 13.49 -20.07 7.47
C HIS A 213 12.63 -21.07 8.26
N PHE A 214 11.92 -20.60 9.29
CA PHE A 214 10.92 -21.39 10.02
C PHE A 214 9.66 -21.70 9.19
N LEU A 215 9.39 -20.93 8.12
CA LEU A 215 8.28 -21.19 7.19
C LEU A 215 8.69 -22.21 6.13
N HIS A 216 9.87 -22.06 5.53
CA HIS A 216 10.50 -23.06 4.68
C HIS A 216 12.01 -22.87 4.59
N LYS A 217 12.75 -23.95 4.29
CA LYS A 217 14.23 -23.91 4.29
C LYS A 217 14.83 -23.08 3.15
N ASN A 218 14.10 -22.91 2.05
CA ASN A 218 14.59 -22.33 0.80
C ASN A 218 14.16 -20.86 0.59
N VAL A 219 14.10 -20.04 1.65
CA VAL A 219 13.79 -18.60 1.53
C VAL A 219 14.94 -17.88 0.83
N ILE A 220 14.62 -16.99 -0.11
CA ILE A 220 15.59 -16.12 -0.79
C ILE A 220 15.53 -14.74 -0.16
N ASN A 221 16.42 -14.45 0.81
CA ASN A 221 16.51 -13.15 1.48
C ASN A 221 16.98 -12.03 0.53
N PHE A 222 16.83 -10.75 0.92
CA PHE A 222 17.14 -9.63 0.01
C PHE A 222 18.58 -9.66 -0.54
N SER A 223 19.57 -10.06 0.27
CA SER A 223 20.95 -10.18 -0.22
C SER A 223 21.06 -11.21 -1.34
N GLN A 224 20.42 -12.37 -1.18
CA GLN A 224 20.40 -13.41 -2.20
C GLN A 224 19.61 -13.00 -3.45
N GLN A 225 18.58 -12.16 -3.31
CA GLN A 225 17.89 -11.58 -4.47
C GLN A 225 18.83 -10.68 -5.28
N VAL A 226 19.67 -9.88 -4.61
CA VAL A 226 20.72 -9.07 -5.26
C VAL A 226 21.79 -9.97 -5.88
N ASP A 227 22.20 -11.06 -5.23
CA ASP A 227 23.14 -12.03 -5.79
C ASP A 227 22.58 -12.70 -7.05
N LEU A 228 21.28 -13.02 -7.07
CA LEU A 228 20.61 -13.54 -8.26
C LEU A 228 20.58 -12.50 -9.38
N PHE A 229 20.35 -11.23 -9.08
CA PHE A 229 20.42 -10.16 -10.07
C PHE A 229 21.83 -10.01 -10.67
N GLU A 230 22.86 -10.04 -9.82
CA GLU A 230 24.26 -10.02 -10.24
C GLU A 230 24.58 -11.22 -11.14
N ASN A 231 24.32 -12.44 -10.69
CA ASN A 231 24.69 -13.67 -11.41
C ASN A 231 23.82 -13.97 -12.64
N SER A 232 22.67 -13.31 -12.80
CA SER A 232 21.80 -13.50 -13.98
C SER A 232 21.82 -12.27 -14.88
N THR A 233 21.28 -11.14 -14.43
CA THR A 233 21.19 -9.96 -15.29
C THR A 233 22.57 -9.39 -15.64
N MET A 234 23.51 -9.36 -14.71
CA MET A 234 24.83 -8.77 -14.99
C MET A 234 25.75 -9.70 -15.76
N GLU A 235 25.59 -11.02 -15.60
CA GLU A 235 26.42 -12.01 -16.30
C GLU A 235 25.79 -12.50 -17.61
N ASP A 236 24.54 -12.97 -17.58
CA ASP A 236 23.86 -13.53 -18.76
C ASP A 236 23.47 -12.44 -19.74
N LEU A 237 22.74 -11.40 -19.30
CA LEU A 237 22.14 -10.42 -20.20
C LEU A 237 23.17 -9.41 -20.74
N LYS A 238 24.12 -8.97 -19.92
CA LYS A 238 25.16 -7.99 -20.30
C LYS A 238 25.92 -8.43 -21.55
N SER A 239 26.19 -9.73 -21.68
CA SER A 239 26.89 -10.32 -22.83
C SER A 239 26.18 -10.12 -24.18
N THR A 240 24.89 -9.76 -24.16
CA THR A 240 24.09 -9.58 -25.38
C THR A 240 24.04 -8.13 -25.88
N PHE A 241 24.60 -7.18 -25.13
CA PHE A 241 24.65 -5.78 -25.53
C PHE A 241 25.90 -5.49 -26.35
N ASP A 242 25.77 -4.60 -27.34
CA ASP A 242 26.86 -4.25 -28.25
C ASP A 242 28.05 -3.60 -27.53
N SER A 243 27.82 -2.96 -26.38
CA SER A 243 28.87 -2.41 -25.52
C SER A 243 28.50 -2.39 -24.03
N PRO A 244 29.51 -2.41 -23.13
CA PRO A 244 29.31 -2.21 -21.69
C PRO A 244 28.60 -0.89 -21.35
N GLU A 245 28.87 0.17 -22.10
CA GLU A 245 28.24 1.48 -21.93
C GLU A 245 26.75 1.43 -22.28
N GLY A 246 26.39 0.73 -23.36
CA GLY A 246 25.01 0.52 -23.77
C GLY A 246 24.20 -0.22 -22.71
N PHE A 247 24.77 -1.27 -22.12
CA PHE A 247 24.16 -1.98 -20.99
C PHE A 247 24.01 -1.09 -19.75
N THR A 248 25.04 -0.30 -19.43
CA THR A 248 24.99 0.65 -18.31
C THR A 248 23.90 1.71 -18.52
N GLN A 249 23.76 2.23 -19.74
CA GLN A 249 22.70 3.18 -20.09
C GLN A 249 21.31 2.53 -20.01
N TYR A 250 21.17 1.28 -20.45
CA TYR A 250 19.94 0.50 -20.30
C TYR A 250 19.54 0.31 -18.82
N LEU A 251 20.47 -0.11 -17.95
CA LEU A 251 20.20 -0.31 -16.53
C LEU A 251 19.88 1.01 -15.80
N SER A 252 20.62 2.08 -16.09
CA SER A 252 20.36 3.39 -15.48
C SER A 252 18.99 3.98 -15.83
N LYS A 253 18.44 3.62 -17.00
CA LYS A 253 17.08 3.99 -17.40
C LYS A 253 16.00 3.05 -16.83
N SER A 254 16.38 1.85 -16.38
CA SER A 254 15.48 0.82 -15.85
C SER A 254 14.98 1.15 -14.44
N LEU A 255 13.80 0.64 -14.08
CA LEU A 255 13.21 0.80 -12.75
C LEU A 255 13.58 -0.37 -11.84
N PHE A 256 13.96 -0.06 -10.61
CA PHE A 256 14.18 -1.01 -9.53
C PHE A 256 13.08 -0.82 -8.49
N PHE A 257 12.06 -1.68 -8.54
CA PHE A 257 10.94 -1.68 -7.58
C PHE A 257 11.27 -2.59 -6.40
N ILE A 258 11.20 -2.05 -5.18
CA ILE A 258 11.67 -2.74 -3.98
C ILE A 258 10.60 -2.65 -2.88
N HIS A 259 10.17 -3.81 -2.35
CA HIS A 259 9.23 -3.90 -1.23
C HIS A 259 9.68 -4.98 -0.24
N HIS A 260 10.12 -4.59 0.96
CA HIS A 260 10.70 -5.51 1.95
C HIS A 260 10.30 -5.10 3.38
N ALA A 261 10.80 -5.84 4.37
CA ALA A 261 10.67 -5.64 5.81
C ALA A 261 9.36 -6.12 6.46
N SER A 262 8.32 -6.46 5.69
CA SER A 262 7.05 -6.95 6.25
C SER A 262 7.24 -8.24 7.08
N ASN A 263 8.04 -9.19 6.59
CA ASN A 263 8.32 -10.43 7.33
C ASN A 263 9.25 -10.20 8.53
N ASP A 264 10.28 -9.35 8.36
CA ASP A 264 11.21 -8.97 9.44
C ASP A 264 10.44 -8.36 10.62
N LEU A 265 9.52 -7.43 10.33
CA LEU A 265 8.68 -6.72 11.30
C LEU A 265 7.41 -7.47 11.69
N GLY A 266 7.21 -8.68 11.17
CA GLY A 266 6.02 -9.51 11.40
C GLY A 266 6.40 -10.77 12.16
N LEU A 267 6.13 -11.91 11.53
CA LEU A 267 6.34 -13.23 12.11
C LEU A 267 7.80 -13.48 12.54
N THR A 268 8.80 -13.06 11.76
CA THR A 268 10.21 -13.28 12.13
C THR A 268 10.56 -12.57 13.43
N PHE A 269 10.06 -11.34 13.64
CA PHE A 269 10.32 -10.65 14.89
C PHE A 269 9.81 -11.46 16.08
N GLU A 270 8.56 -11.89 16.01
CA GLU A 270 7.86 -12.59 17.11
C GLU A 270 8.48 -13.97 17.38
N VAL A 271 8.83 -14.71 16.34
CA VAL A 271 9.37 -16.06 16.49
C VAL A 271 10.83 -16.03 16.94
N GLU A 272 11.64 -15.10 16.44
CA GLU A 272 13.10 -15.22 16.52
C GLU A 272 13.84 -14.02 17.11
N MET A 273 13.28 -12.81 17.06
CA MET A 273 14.02 -11.56 17.34
C MET A 273 13.57 -10.81 18.59
N GLU A 274 12.33 -10.97 19.03
CA GLU A 274 11.75 -10.25 20.17
C GLU A 274 12.58 -10.42 21.45
N LYS A 275 13.08 -11.63 21.69
CA LYS A 275 13.96 -11.93 22.84
C LYS A 275 15.39 -11.37 22.69
N LYS A 276 15.80 -11.01 21.47
CA LYS A 276 17.17 -10.61 21.12
C LYS A 276 17.33 -9.10 20.97
N TYR A 277 16.27 -8.40 20.57
CA TYR A 277 16.33 -6.98 20.22
C TYR A 277 15.11 -6.21 20.74
N SER A 278 15.35 -4.98 21.18
CA SER A 278 14.27 -3.98 21.24
C SER A 278 13.87 -3.56 19.81
N ILE A 279 12.65 -3.05 19.67
CA ILE A 279 12.10 -2.55 18.40
C ILE A 279 13.06 -1.56 17.72
N ASP A 280 13.56 -0.56 18.45
CA ASP A 280 14.46 0.46 17.90
C ASP A 280 15.79 -0.11 17.41
N LYS A 281 16.39 -1.04 18.18
CA LYS A 281 17.65 -1.68 17.81
C LYS A 281 17.47 -2.54 16.57
N TYR A 282 16.36 -3.26 16.49
CA TYR A 282 16.04 -4.10 15.35
C TYR A 282 15.75 -3.26 14.10
N ALA A 283 14.94 -2.21 14.18
CA ALA A 283 14.66 -1.31 13.06
C ALA A 283 15.94 -0.66 12.50
N LYS A 284 16.87 -0.23 13.37
CA LYS A 284 18.18 0.29 12.94
C LYS A 284 19.05 -0.77 12.25
N LEU A 285 19.00 -2.03 12.70
CA LEU A 285 19.68 -3.14 12.05
C LEU A 285 19.11 -3.38 10.64
N LEU A 286 17.78 -3.39 10.50
CA LEU A 286 17.10 -3.54 9.21
C LEU A 286 17.47 -2.39 8.24
N ILE A 287 17.44 -1.14 8.70
CA ILE A 287 17.83 0.03 7.90
C ILE A 287 19.30 -0.06 7.44
N LYS A 288 20.19 -0.58 8.30
CA LYS A 288 21.60 -0.79 7.96
C LYS A 288 21.76 -1.81 6.83
N GLU A 289 21.14 -2.99 6.94
CA GLU A 289 21.22 -3.99 5.87
C GLU A 289 20.47 -3.56 4.61
N PHE A 290 19.37 -2.82 4.75
CA PHE A 290 18.70 -2.28 3.59
C PHE A 290 19.60 -1.31 2.82
N SER A 291 20.26 -0.38 3.53
CA SER A 291 21.23 0.55 2.95
C SER A 291 22.36 -0.16 2.20
N LYS A 292 22.89 -1.25 2.76
CA LYS A 292 23.96 -2.04 2.16
C LYS A 292 23.53 -2.62 0.80
N GLN A 293 22.35 -3.25 0.74
CA GLN A 293 21.87 -3.87 -0.49
C GLN A 293 21.45 -2.84 -1.56
N LEU A 294 20.86 -1.70 -1.17
CA LEU A 294 20.58 -0.60 -2.10
C LEU A 294 21.86 -0.03 -2.73
N LYS A 295 22.93 0.11 -1.93
CA LYS A 295 24.25 0.50 -2.43
C LYS A 295 24.84 -0.55 -3.38
N ARG A 296 24.68 -1.84 -3.10
CA ARG A 296 25.10 -2.91 -4.02
C ARG A 296 24.39 -2.81 -5.37
N LEU A 297 23.06 -2.68 -5.38
CA LEU A 297 22.30 -2.49 -6.61
C LEU A 297 22.76 -1.24 -7.39
N TYR A 298 23.05 -0.14 -6.69
CA TYR A 298 23.61 1.05 -7.32
C TYR A 298 24.98 0.78 -7.97
N THR A 299 25.88 0.08 -7.28
CA THR A 299 27.19 -0.33 -7.84
C THR A 299 27.01 -1.19 -9.10
N LEU A 300 25.95 -2.01 -9.15
CA LEU A 300 25.60 -2.83 -10.31
C LEU A 300 24.90 -2.04 -11.44
N GLY A 301 24.71 -0.73 -11.31
CA GLY A 301 24.21 0.14 -12.39
C GLY A 301 22.78 0.63 -12.20
N ALA A 302 22.09 0.25 -11.12
CA ALA A 302 20.76 0.76 -10.82
C ALA A 302 20.79 2.27 -10.53
N ARG A 303 19.85 3.02 -11.13
CA ARG A 303 19.73 4.47 -10.88
C ARG A 303 18.33 4.91 -10.49
N LYS A 304 17.25 4.25 -10.92
CA LYS A 304 15.88 4.60 -10.52
C LYS A 304 15.34 3.61 -9.49
N PHE A 305 15.31 4.01 -8.23
CA PHE A 305 14.84 3.19 -7.13
C PHE A 305 13.46 3.66 -6.67
N PHE A 306 12.48 2.77 -6.74
CA PHE A 306 11.18 2.96 -6.09
C PHE A 306 11.09 1.99 -4.92
N VAL A 307 11.07 2.53 -3.70
CA VAL A 307 11.12 1.77 -2.45
C VAL A 307 9.80 1.95 -1.72
N SER A 308 9.04 0.86 -1.56
CA SER A 308 7.83 0.85 -0.74
C SER A 308 8.19 0.61 0.73
N ASN A 309 7.55 1.32 1.64
CA ASN A 309 7.59 0.98 3.07
C ASN A 309 6.72 -0.25 3.39
N ALA A 310 6.72 -0.70 4.65
CA ALA A 310 5.94 -1.85 5.10
C ALA A 310 4.49 -1.44 5.41
N SER A 311 3.51 -2.30 5.10
CA SER A 311 2.08 -2.08 5.37
C SER A 311 1.73 -2.22 6.87
N PRO A 312 0.56 -1.74 7.35
CA PRO A 312 0.13 -1.91 8.74
C PRO A 312 -0.19 -3.37 9.07
N LEU A 313 0.85 -4.13 9.43
CA LEU A 313 0.77 -5.57 9.68
C LEU A 313 -0.20 -5.93 10.81
N GLY A 314 -0.34 -5.07 11.82
CA GLY A 314 -1.26 -5.29 12.95
C GLY A 314 -2.73 -5.31 12.53
N CYS A 315 -3.06 -4.83 11.34
CA CYS A 315 -4.39 -4.83 10.78
C CYS A 315 -4.66 -6.04 9.85
N SER A 316 -3.70 -6.95 9.69
CA SER A 316 -3.94 -8.17 8.91
C SER A 316 -4.94 -9.09 9.63
N PRO A 317 -5.81 -9.82 8.90
CA PRO A 317 -6.74 -10.75 9.53
C PRO A 317 -6.04 -11.79 10.41
N PHE A 318 -4.84 -12.24 10.04
CA PHE A 318 -4.04 -13.14 10.87
C PHE A 318 -3.79 -12.56 12.27
N ASN A 319 -3.30 -11.32 12.35
CA ASN A 319 -2.96 -10.70 13.63
C ASN A 319 -4.21 -10.37 14.44
N ILE A 320 -5.27 -9.89 13.79
CA ILE A 320 -6.57 -9.64 14.41
C ILE A 320 -7.15 -10.93 15.03
N ASN A 321 -7.03 -12.06 14.34
CA ASN A 321 -7.63 -13.32 14.79
C ASN A 321 -6.79 -14.10 15.81
N THR A 322 -5.49 -13.77 15.97
CA THR A 322 -4.56 -14.57 16.80
C THR A 322 -4.02 -13.84 18.03
N LYS A 323 -4.22 -12.53 18.13
CA LYS A 323 -3.66 -11.71 19.20
C LYS A 323 -4.77 -11.07 20.03
N ASN A 324 -4.48 -10.83 21.31
CA ASN A 324 -5.38 -10.04 22.15
C ASN A 324 -5.23 -8.56 21.80
N HIS A 325 -6.34 -7.91 21.44
CA HIS A 325 -6.38 -6.47 21.17
C HIS A 325 -7.76 -5.89 21.51
N SER A 326 -7.84 -4.58 21.72
CA SER A 326 -9.08 -3.86 22.07
C SER A 326 -9.59 -2.94 20.95
N GLY A 327 -8.77 -2.70 19.92
CA GLY A 327 -9.07 -1.82 18.79
C GLY A 327 -9.34 -2.58 17.48
N PRO A 328 -9.38 -1.89 16.33
CA PRO A 328 -9.54 -2.52 15.02
C PRO A 328 -8.28 -3.27 14.54
N CYS A 329 -7.12 -2.97 15.13
CA CYS A 329 -5.83 -3.57 14.80
C CYS A 329 -5.02 -3.88 16.07
N VAL A 330 -3.96 -4.68 15.91
CA VAL A 330 -2.96 -4.94 16.95
C VAL A 330 -1.91 -3.82 16.93
N GLU A 331 -2.11 -2.80 17.77
CA GLU A 331 -1.30 -1.56 17.73
C GLU A 331 0.17 -1.76 18.08
N GLU A 332 0.50 -2.77 18.90
CA GLU A 332 1.90 -3.10 19.21
C GLU A 332 2.69 -3.45 17.93
N ILE A 333 2.08 -4.24 17.05
CA ILE A 333 2.67 -4.62 15.76
C ILE A 333 2.77 -3.40 14.85
N ASN A 334 1.73 -2.56 14.80
CA ASN A 334 1.75 -1.33 14.00
C ASN A 334 2.78 -0.30 14.50
N ASN A 335 3.04 -0.25 15.80
CA ASN A 335 4.10 0.58 16.39
C ASN A 335 5.48 0.09 15.93
N ARG A 336 5.72 -1.22 15.97
CA ARG A 336 6.96 -1.84 15.46
C ARG A 336 7.20 -1.48 13.99
N VAL A 337 6.17 -1.58 13.15
CA VAL A 337 6.23 -1.18 11.74
C VAL A 337 6.51 0.32 11.59
N SER A 338 5.82 1.17 12.36
CA SER A 338 5.97 2.63 12.32
C SER A 338 7.39 3.09 12.65
N VAL A 339 8.07 2.43 13.60
CA VAL A 339 9.47 2.75 13.93
C VAL A 339 10.40 2.53 12.73
N TYR A 340 10.28 1.40 12.03
CA TYR A 340 11.06 1.16 10.81
C TYR A 340 10.68 2.14 9.69
N ASN A 341 9.38 2.30 9.43
CA ASN A 341 8.88 3.20 8.38
C ASN A 341 9.33 4.65 8.61
N GLY A 342 9.42 5.10 9.87
CA GLY A 342 9.90 6.44 10.22
C GLY A 342 11.39 6.68 9.96
N LEU A 343 12.21 5.62 9.88
CA LEU A 343 13.64 5.72 9.57
C LEU A 343 13.93 5.68 8.05
N LEU A 344 13.00 5.13 7.26
CA LEU A 344 13.20 4.88 5.84
C LEU A 344 13.39 6.17 5.01
N PRO A 345 12.60 7.26 5.18
CA PRO A 345 12.82 8.50 4.43
C PRO A 345 14.24 9.04 4.58
N GLY A 346 14.74 9.11 5.82
CA GLY A 346 16.09 9.60 6.11
C GLY A 346 17.19 8.71 5.52
N LEU A 347 16.96 7.39 5.41
CA LEU A 347 17.87 6.51 4.67
C LEU A 347 17.90 6.89 3.17
N LEU A 348 16.73 7.05 2.54
CA LEU A 348 16.64 7.32 1.10
C LEU A 348 17.22 8.70 0.75
N GLU A 349 16.96 9.73 1.55
CA GLU A 349 17.59 11.06 1.40
C GLU A 349 19.11 10.99 1.52
N LYS A 350 19.63 10.22 2.48
CA LYS A 350 21.06 10.00 2.64
C LYS A 350 21.66 9.28 1.42
N LEU A 351 21.00 8.25 0.90
CA LEU A 351 21.48 7.54 -0.29
C LEU A 351 21.44 8.43 -1.53
N GLN A 352 20.37 9.22 -1.69
CA GLN A 352 20.21 10.19 -2.78
C GLN A 352 21.36 11.20 -2.84
N SER A 353 21.83 11.71 -1.69
CA SER A 353 22.96 12.65 -1.63
C SER A 353 24.33 11.98 -1.83
N MET A 354 24.47 10.71 -1.45
CA MET A 354 25.72 9.96 -1.54
C MET A 354 25.96 9.28 -2.90
N LEU A 355 24.90 9.06 -3.70
CA LEU A 355 24.95 8.22 -4.90
C LEU A 355 24.57 9.03 -6.15
N PRO A 356 25.54 9.69 -6.81
CA PRO A 356 25.29 10.58 -7.93
C PRO A 356 24.51 9.94 -9.08
N GLY A 357 23.58 10.70 -9.66
CA GLY A 357 22.76 10.24 -10.79
C GLY A 357 21.69 9.20 -10.42
N SER A 358 21.59 8.79 -9.15
CA SER A 358 20.46 7.99 -8.68
C SER A 358 19.24 8.86 -8.40
N LYS A 359 18.06 8.24 -8.40
CA LYS A 359 16.80 8.78 -7.92
C LYS A 359 16.19 7.75 -6.96
N PHE A 360 15.99 8.15 -5.71
CA PHE A 360 15.26 7.34 -4.73
C PHE A 360 13.89 7.95 -4.48
N VAL A 361 12.85 7.14 -4.65
CA VAL A 361 11.46 7.52 -4.38
C VAL A 361 10.88 6.55 -3.37
N LEU A 362 10.30 7.10 -2.31
CA LEU A 362 9.49 6.38 -1.34
C LEU A 362 8.06 6.22 -1.87
N GLY A 363 7.49 5.03 -1.77
CA GLY A 363 6.05 4.78 -1.85
C GLY A 363 5.49 4.39 -0.48
N ASP A 364 4.60 5.22 0.08
CA ASP A 364 4.01 5.00 1.39
C ASP A 364 2.79 4.07 1.31
N ILE A 365 3.03 2.76 1.17
CA ILE A 365 1.95 1.77 1.17
C ILE A 365 1.20 1.77 2.50
N TYR A 366 1.89 2.07 3.61
CA TYR A 366 1.28 2.13 4.93
C TYR A 366 0.13 3.15 4.94
N LYS A 367 0.39 4.36 4.43
CA LYS A 367 -0.61 5.42 4.32
C LYS A 367 -1.77 5.04 3.39
N VAL A 368 -1.51 4.32 2.30
CA VAL A 368 -2.60 3.81 1.43
C VAL A 368 -3.55 2.89 2.18
N PHE A 369 -3.02 1.95 2.97
CA PHE A 369 -3.85 1.08 3.82
C PHE A 369 -4.59 1.87 4.90
N GLN A 370 -3.94 2.82 5.56
CA GLN A 370 -4.60 3.68 6.55
C GLN A 370 -5.78 4.44 5.97
N ASP A 371 -5.62 5.06 4.80
CA ASP A 371 -6.70 5.79 4.15
C ASP A 371 -7.90 4.87 3.84
N VAL A 372 -7.63 3.63 3.44
CA VAL A 372 -8.66 2.61 3.22
C VAL A 372 -9.35 2.19 4.52
N PHE A 373 -8.60 2.02 5.61
CA PHE A 373 -9.19 1.66 6.90
C PHE A 373 -10.04 2.78 7.49
N GLU A 374 -9.62 4.03 7.29
CA GLU A 374 -10.38 5.22 7.73
C GLU A 374 -11.64 5.45 6.90
N MET A 375 -11.59 5.24 5.58
CA MET A 375 -12.69 5.53 4.66
C MET A 375 -12.92 4.42 3.62
N PRO A 376 -13.27 3.19 4.03
CA PRO A 376 -13.27 2.02 3.14
C PRO A 376 -14.22 2.17 1.95
N ARG A 377 -15.40 2.74 2.17
CA ARG A 377 -16.42 2.91 1.13
C ARG A 377 -16.00 3.88 0.04
N SER A 378 -15.18 4.89 0.35
CA SER A 378 -14.64 5.83 -0.63
C SER A 378 -13.72 5.11 -1.63
N TYR A 379 -13.09 4.02 -1.22
CA TYR A 379 -12.20 3.20 -2.05
C TYR A 379 -12.86 1.91 -2.59
N GLY A 380 -14.18 1.75 -2.41
CA GLY A 380 -14.92 0.58 -2.93
C GLY A 380 -14.81 -0.68 -2.06
N PHE A 381 -14.28 -0.58 -0.85
CA PHE A 381 -14.20 -1.68 0.11
C PHE A 381 -15.43 -1.72 1.03
N LYS A 382 -15.89 -2.94 1.28
CA LYS A 382 -16.96 -3.26 2.25
C LYS A 382 -16.43 -3.95 3.49
N ASP A 383 -15.31 -4.66 3.35
CA ASP A 383 -14.69 -5.44 4.41
C ASP A 383 -13.17 -5.19 4.38
N VAL A 384 -12.64 -4.77 5.53
CA VAL A 384 -11.23 -4.41 5.69
C VAL A 384 -10.50 -5.28 6.70
N ASN A 385 -11.20 -6.14 7.43
CA ASN A 385 -10.67 -6.85 8.59
C ASN A 385 -10.71 -8.38 8.45
N THR A 386 -11.44 -8.91 7.47
CA THR A 386 -11.46 -10.36 7.22
C THR A 386 -10.96 -10.71 5.81
N SER A 387 -10.33 -11.89 5.70
CA SER A 387 -9.87 -12.41 4.42
C SER A 387 -11.04 -12.84 3.52
N CYS A 388 -10.80 -13.06 2.24
CA CYS A 388 -11.82 -13.64 1.36
C CYS A 388 -11.81 -15.17 1.34
N CYS A 389 -10.62 -15.76 1.22
CA CYS A 389 -10.43 -17.20 1.33
C CYS A 389 -10.30 -17.61 2.81
N ILE A 390 -10.54 -18.89 3.04
CA ILE A 390 -10.40 -19.55 4.34
C ILE A 390 -9.39 -20.68 4.24
N ASP A 391 -8.72 -20.99 5.36
CA ASP A 391 -7.95 -22.22 5.51
C ASP A 391 -8.84 -23.45 5.72
N ASN A 392 -8.23 -24.64 5.79
CA ASN A 392 -8.94 -25.93 5.89
C ASN A 392 -9.86 -26.01 7.12
N ASN A 393 -9.56 -25.24 8.18
CA ASN A 393 -10.31 -25.24 9.42
C ASN A 393 -11.30 -24.07 9.49
N GLY A 394 -11.40 -23.23 8.44
CA GLY A 394 -12.27 -22.05 8.43
C GLY A 394 -11.80 -20.91 9.35
N THR A 395 -10.59 -20.98 9.89
CA THR A 395 -10.15 -20.13 11.01
C THR A 395 -9.65 -18.74 10.59
N ARG A 396 -9.24 -18.59 9.32
CA ARG A 396 -8.64 -17.36 8.76
C ARG A 396 -7.37 -16.95 9.49
N ILE A 397 -6.58 -17.92 9.92
CA ILE A 397 -5.25 -17.73 10.51
C ILE A 397 -4.16 -18.44 9.70
N GLN A 398 -4.54 -19.18 8.66
CA GLN A 398 -3.62 -19.79 7.73
C GLN A 398 -3.96 -19.35 6.30
N VAL A 399 -3.01 -19.60 5.41
CA VAL A 399 -3.15 -19.46 3.96
C VAL A 399 -4.33 -20.28 3.41
N CYS A 400 -4.84 -19.86 2.23
CA CYS A 400 -6.05 -20.43 1.65
C CYS A 400 -5.99 -21.96 1.52
N ALA A 401 -7.07 -22.63 1.87
CA ALA A 401 -7.25 -24.06 1.58
C ALA A 401 -7.24 -24.33 0.07
N PRO A 402 -6.61 -25.43 -0.39
CA PRO A 402 -6.60 -25.78 -1.79
C PRO A 402 -8.01 -26.17 -2.26
N ASN A 403 -8.37 -25.64 -3.43
CA ASN A 403 -9.63 -25.89 -4.15
C ASN A 403 -10.91 -25.52 -3.39
N ILE A 404 -10.81 -24.71 -2.34
CA ILE A 404 -11.98 -24.13 -1.67
C ILE A 404 -12.33 -22.80 -2.36
N ALA A 405 -13.59 -22.67 -2.78
CA ALA A 405 -14.08 -21.46 -3.42
C ALA A 405 -13.96 -20.26 -2.45
N PRO A 406 -13.38 -19.13 -2.89
CA PRO A 406 -13.29 -17.94 -2.07
C PRO A 406 -14.66 -17.25 -1.96
N CYS A 407 -14.78 -16.28 -1.06
CA CYS A 407 -15.96 -15.43 -0.92
C CYS A 407 -16.42 -14.82 -2.27
N LYS A 408 -17.74 -14.61 -2.44
CA LYS A 408 -18.32 -14.03 -3.66
C LYS A 408 -17.98 -12.54 -3.83
N ASP A 409 -17.83 -11.81 -2.74
CA ASP A 409 -17.60 -10.37 -2.67
C ASP A 409 -16.11 -9.98 -2.69
N LYS A 410 -15.23 -10.87 -3.16
CA LYS A 410 -13.76 -10.71 -3.15
C LYS A 410 -13.23 -9.39 -3.72
N LYS A 411 -13.94 -8.82 -4.71
CA LYS A 411 -13.60 -7.52 -5.32
C LYS A 411 -13.77 -6.33 -4.38
N ASN A 412 -14.52 -6.47 -3.28
CA ASN A 412 -14.78 -5.42 -2.29
C ASN A 412 -14.08 -5.67 -0.95
N ARG A 413 -13.08 -6.56 -0.90
CA ARG A 413 -12.32 -6.89 0.32
C ARG A 413 -10.87 -6.43 0.21
N VAL A 414 -10.32 -5.91 1.29
CA VAL A 414 -8.90 -5.52 1.33
C VAL A 414 -7.99 -6.75 1.25
N PHE A 415 -8.35 -7.83 1.96
CA PHE A 415 -7.52 -9.02 2.10
C PHE A 415 -8.08 -10.20 1.32
N PHE A 416 -7.25 -10.84 0.50
CA PHE A 416 -7.63 -12.10 -0.14
C PHE A 416 -7.45 -13.29 0.81
N ASN A 417 -6.31 -13.36 1.49
CA ASN A 417 -6.03 -14.33 2.54
C ASN A 417 -5.63 -13.59 3.84
N PRO A 418 -5.41 -14.29 4.96
CA PRO A 418 -5.15 -13.62 6.24
C PRO A 418 -3.89 -12.75 6.33
N PHE A 419 -3.01 -12.83 5.32
CA PHE A 419 -1.74 -12.09 5.29
C PHE A 419 -1.65 -11.12 4.10
N HIS A 420 -2.31 -11.42 2.98
CA HIS A 420 -2.05 -10.76 1.70
C HIS A 420 -3.27 -9.99 1.17
N PRO A 421 -3.03 -8.82 0.54
CA PRO A 421 -4.07 -8.03 -0.09
C PRO A 421 -4.75 -8.75 -1.26
N SER A 422 -5.97 -8.32 -1.57
CA SER A 422 -6.66 -8.69 -2.81
C SER A 422 -6.08 -7.98 -4.03
N GLU A 423 -6.41 -8.46 -5.24
CA GLU A 423 -6.11 -7.76 -6.48
C GLU A 423 -6.64 -6.31 -6.46
N THR A 424 -7.81 -6.07 -5.84
CA THR A 424 -8.36 -4.71 -5.71
C THR A 424 -7.44 -3.82 -4.88
N MET A 425 -6.94 -4.32 -3.76
CA MET A 425 -6.02 -3.55 -2.94
C MET A 425 -4.66 -3.38 -3.63
N HIS A 426 -4.19 -4.40 -4.37
CA HIS A 426 -3.01 -4.29 -5.23
C HIS A 426 -3.13 -3.21 -6.30
N PHE A 427 -4.28 -3.18 -6.98
CA PHE A 427 -4.58 -2.17 -7.98
C PHE A 427 -4.62 -0.76 -7.37
N LEU A 428 -5.24 -0.61 -6.19
CA LEU A 428 -5.35 0.68 -5.54
C LEU A 428 -3.99 1.27 -5.15
N TRP A 429 -3.12 0.52 -4.48
CA TRP A 429 -1.82 1.07 -4.10
C TRP A 429 -0.93 1.33 -5.32
N ALA A 430 -0.99 0.47 -6.35
CA ALA A 430 -0.25 0.71 -7.60
C ALA A 430 -0.73 2.00 -8.28
N ARG A 431 -2.05 2.19 -8.37
CA ARG A 431 -2.66 3.42 -8.88
C ARG A 431 -2.19 4.65 -8.11
N ARG A 432 -2.17 4.59 -6.77
CA ARG A 432 -1.72 5.73 -5.95
C ARG A 432 -0.24 5.99 -6.13
N PHE A 433 0.61 4.97 -6.16
CA PHE A 433 2.03 5.14 -6.45
C PHE A 433 2.30 5.81 -7.80
N LEU A 434 1.51 5.46 -8.82
CA LEU A 434 1.66 6.03 -10.15
C LEU A 434 1.47 7.55 -10.19
N LYS A 435 0.49 8.11 -9.46
CA LYS A 435 0.09 9.52 -9.67
C LYS A 435 -0.11 10.38 -8.42
N ASP A 436 -0.18 9.78 -7.23
CA ASP A 436 -0.51 10.49 -6.00
C ASP A 436 0.76 10.99 -5.28
N SER A 437 0.98 12.30 -5.32
CA SER A 437 2.11 12.95 -4.65
C SER A 437 1.99 12.98 -3.12
N SER A 438 0.83 12.66 -2.53
CA SER A 438 0.73 12.53 -1.07
C SER A 438 1.19 11.16 -0.57
N ILE A 439 1.38 10.20 -1.47
CA ILE A 439 1.81 8.83 -1.15
C ILE A 439 3.25 8.60 -1.57
N CYS A 440 3.75 9.35 -2.55
CA CYS A 440 5.12 9.23 -3.03
C CYS A 440 5.93 10.49 -2.76
N SER A 441 7.21 10.29 -2.43
CA SER A 441 8.15 11.39 -2.20
C SER A 441 9.54 11.04 -2.75
N PRO A 442 10.26 11.98 -3.40
CA PRO A 442 9.86 13.37 -3.65
C PRO A 442 8.94 13.55 -4.88
N ILE A 443 8.79 12.52 -5.71
CA ILE A 443 8.00 12.52 -6.93
C ILE A 443 7.18 11.23 -6.99
N ASN A 444 6.11 11.18 -7.79
CA ASN A 444 5.36 9.94 -8.00
C ASN A 444 6.08 8.97 -8.97
N LEU A 445 5.57 7.75 -9.07
CA LEU A 445 6.21 6.70 -9.86
C LEU A 445 6.20 7.01 -11.37
N ILE A 446 5.17 7.68 -11.90
CA ILE A 446 5.18 8.11 -13.31
C ILE A 446 6.33 9.08 -13.56
N GLN A 447 6.49 10.09 -12.72
CA GLN A 447 7.59 11.05 -12.82
C GLN A 447 8.96 10.36 -12.73
N LEU A 448 9.10 9.34 -11.87
CA LEU A 448 10.33 8.54 -11.80
C LEU A 448 10.57 7.72 -13.08
N MET A 449 9.53 7.13 -13.66
CA MET A 449 9.67 6.36 -14.91
C MET A 449 10.04 7.26 -16.10
N GLN A 450 9.60 8.52 -16.10
CA GLN A 450 9.88 9.52 -17.14
C GLN A 450 11.23 10.23 -17.00
N ALA A 451 11.76 10.27 -15.78
CA ALA A 451 13.10 10.80 -15.46
C ALA A 451 14.21 10.09 -16.24
#